data_AF-A0A956AQV6-F1
#
_entry.id   AF-A0A956AQV6-F1
#
_cell.length_a   1.000
_cell.length_b   1.000
_cell.length_c   1.000
_cell.angle_alpha   90.00
_cell.angle_beta   90.00
_cell.angle_gamma   90.00
#
_symmetry.space_group_name_H-M   'P 1'
#
loop_
_entity.id
_entity.type
_entity.pdbx_description
1 polymer ?
#
loop_
_entity_poly.entity_id
_entity_poly.type
_entity_poly.pdbx_seq_one_letter_code
_entity_poly.pdbx_strand_id
1 'polypeptide(L)'
;MSRCIHTPSLALLTLALSVGSLLGCGGDGPAPLGPDARPALGAQIDRAGRPAVSTALIATFASFEERNDVRDRYNQAGPATWSSFAPEMTFGLGVLDALDGTCGNQLLAGPAGPNRYDALADVLLDDRLYVNSASGVCGVYLGLEGEVVGALEPGAGGCGGRTPNDDVIERSYSVLAAGVLSGVDDLVTGDSREHSTEVFPFIAGPN
;
A
#
# COMPACT_ATOMS: atom_id res chain seq x y z
N MET A 1 18.71 -16.42 -7.04
CA MET A 1 17.53 -15.53 -7.07
C MET A 1 16.35 -16.34 -7.58
N SER A 2 15.62 -16.99 -6.67
CA SER A 2 14.34 -17.64 -7.02
C SER A 2 13.39 -16.55 -7.50
N ARG A 3 12.75 -16.77 -8.67
CA ARG A 3 11.85 -15.78 -9.26
C ARG A 3 10.54 -15.74 -8.46
N CYS A 4 10.45 -14.84 -7.48
CA CYS A 4 9.21 -14.55 -6.75
C CYS A 4 8.15 -13.92 -7.66
N ILE A 5 8.58 -13.30 -8.75
CA ILE A 5 7.72 -12.76 -9.80
C ILE A 5 7.53 -13.83 -10.86
N HIS A 6 6.29 -14.27 -11.05
CA HIS A 6 5.94 -15.18 -12.14
C HIS A 6 6.06 -14.42 -13.46
N THR A 7 7.19 -14.56 -14.15
CA THR A 7 7.28 -14.16 -15.57
C THR A 7 6.24 -14.99 -16.34
N PRO A 8 5.28 -14.38 -17.05
CA PRO A 8 4.42 -15.16 -17.94
C PRO A 8 5.31 -15.85 -18.97
N SER A 9 5.15 -17.15 -19.10
CA SER A 9 5.87 -17.97 -20.06
C SER A 9 5.58 -17.45 -21.47
N LEU A 10 6.62 -17.11 -22.23
CA LEU A 10 6.51 -16.75 -23.65
C LEU A 10 5.97 -17.97 -24.42
N ALA A 11 4.65 -18.08 -24.54
CA ALA A 11 4.03 -18.90 -25.55
C ALA A 11 4.15 -18.15 -26.88
N LEU A 12 4.95 -18.70 -27.80
CA LEU A 12 5.07 -18.25 -29.17
C LEU A 12 3.69 -18.34 -29.85
N LEU A 13 2.92 -17.24 -29.80
CA LEU A 13 1.71 -17.07 -30.60
C LEU A 13 2.10 -16.28 -31.84
N THR A 14 2.31 -16.98 -32.96
CA THR A 14 2.45 -16.37 -34.28
C THR A 14 1.14 -15.68 -34.66
N LEU A 15 1.02 -14.39 -34.37
CA LEU A 15 -0.06 -13.54 -34.85
C LEU A 15 0.39 -12.87 -36.15
N ALA A 16 -0.40 -13.07 -37.21
CA ALA A 16 -0.17 -12.52 -38.52
C ALA A 16 -0.10 -10.98 -38.49
N LEU A 17 0.95 -10.44 -39.10
CA LEU A 17 1.21 -9.03 -39.26
C LEU A 17 0.22 -8.43 -40.28
N SER A 18 -0.85 -7.78 -39.81
CA SER A 18 -1.58 -6.80 -40.62
C SER A 18 -1.07 -5.41 -40.27
N VAL A 19 -0.50 -4.72 -41.26
CA VAL A 19 -0.02 -3.34 -41.17
C VAL A 19 -1.24 -2.43 -41.05
N GLY A 20 -1.65 -2.16 -39.81
CA GLY A 20 -2.58 -1.10 -39.45
C GLY A 20 -1.80 0.05 -38.83
N SER A 21 -1.86 1.21 -39.49
CA SER A 21 -1.17 2.45 -39.12
C SER A 21 -1.25 2.76 -37.62
N LEU A 22 -0.09 2.87 -36.97
CA LEU A 22 0.07 3.37 -35.60
C LEU A 22 -0.24 4.88 -35.55
N LEU A 23 -1.51 5.21 -35.38
CA LEU A 23 -1.91 6.43 -34.67
C LEU A 23 -1.82 6.09 -33.18
N GLY A 24 -0.69 6.45 -32.57
CA GLY A 24 -0.57 6.50 -31.12
C GLY A 24 -1.51 7.58 -30.60
N CYS A 25 -2.72 7.20 -30.20
CA CYS A 25 -3.52 8.01 -29.30
C CYS A 25 -2.90 7.86 -27.92
N GLY A 26 -2.10 8.85 -27.50
CA GLY A 26 -1.90 9.10 -26.09
C GLY A 26 -3.28 9.25 -25.47
N GLY A 27 -3.60 8.42 -24.48
CA GLY A 27 -4.91 8.45 -23.86
C GLY A 27 -5.20 9.84 -23.31
N ASP A 28 -6.39 10.36 -23.57
CA ASP A 28 -6.97 11.58 -22.97
C ASP A 28 -7.24 11.37 -21.47
N GLY A 29 -6.25 10.87 -20.73
CA GLY A 29 -6.24 10.92 -19.28
C GLY A 29 -6.04 12.36 -18.83
N PRO A 30 -6.60 12.77 -17.68
CA PRO A 30 -6.23 14.04 -17.09
C PRO A 30 -4.71 14.09 -16.93
N ALA A 31 -4.10 15.24 -17.27
CA ALA A 31 -2.68 15.44 -17.06
C ALA A 31 -2.32 15.18 -15.58
N PRO A 32 -1.13 14.63 -15.28
CA PRO A 32 -0.66 14.47 -13.91
C PRO A 32 -0.82 15.76 -13.12
N LEU A 33 -1.21 15.64 -11.85
CA LEU A 33 -1.43 16.77 -10.97
C LEU A 33 -0.11 17.49 -10.73
N GLY A 34 -0.15 18.81 -10.75
CA GLY A 34 1.06 19.63 -10.65
C GLY A 34 0.76 21.12 -10.63
N PRO A 35 1.80 21.98 -10.74
CA PRO A 35 1.63 23.44 -10.74
C PRO A 35 0.65 23.93 -11.81
N ASP A 36 0.67 23.28 -12.98
CA ASP A 36 -0.16 23.63 -14.14
C ASP A 36 -1.51 22.89 -14.16
N ALA A 37 -1.68 21.89 -13.30
CA ALA A 37 -2.87 21.03 -13.18
C ALA A 37 -3.25 20.87 -11.70
N ARG A 38 -3.52 21.99 -11.03
CA ARG A 38 -3.88 21.97 -9.60
C ARG A 38 -5.25 21.32 -9.39
N PRO A 39 -5.42 20.46 -8.37
CA PRO A 39 -6.72 19.91 -8.01
C PRO A 39 -7.74 21.01 -7.73
N ALA A 40 -8.99 20.77 -8.13
CA ALA A 40 -10.10 21.62 -7.71
C ALA A 40 -10.29 21.52 -6.19
N LEU A 41 -10.81 22.58 -5.57
CA LEU A 41 -11.17 22.54 -4.15
C LEU A 41 -12.17 21.41 -3.90
N GLY A 42 -11.91 20.59 -2.89
CA GLY A 42 -12.72 19.42 -2.55
C GLY A 42 -12.38 18.15 -3.34
N ALA A 43 -11.48 18.21 -4.32
CA ALA A 43 -10.93 17.00 -4.93
C ALA A 43 -10.05 16.25 -3.91
N GLN A 44 -10.16 14.93 -3.88
CA GLN A 44 -9.30 14.08 -3.07
C GLN A 44 -7.86 14.21 -3.58
N ILE A 45 -6.93 14.65 -2.74
CA ILE A 45 -5.52 14.84 -3.16
C ILE A 45 -4.64 13.64 -2.81
N ASP A 46 -5.03 12.90 -1.79
CA ASP A 46 -4.25 11.80 -1.24
C ASP A 46 -5.16 10.76 -0.59
N ARG A 47 -4.64 9.54 -0.55
CA ARG A 47 -5.21 8.35 0.07
C ARG A 47 -4.35 8.04 1.30
N ALA A 48 -4.57 8.83 2.35
CA ALA A 48 -3.75 8.86 3.56
C ALA A 48 -4.19 7.82 4.63
N GLY A 49 -5.02 6.84 4.27
CA GLY A 49 -5.57 5.87 5.22
C GLY A 49 -4.50 4.95 5.79
N ARG A 50 -3.59 4.46 4.93
CA ARG A 50 -2.51 3.54 5.31
C ARG A 50 -1.13 4.12 4.93
N PRO A 51 -0.38 4.65 5.90
CA PRO A 51 0.99 5.13 5.69
C PRO A 51 1.89 4.13 4.95
N ALA A 52 2.76 4.66 4.09
CA ALA A 52 3.70 3.94 3.23
C ALA A 52 3.08 3.03 2.13
N VAL A 53 1.79 2.66 2.16
CA VAL A 53 1.20 1.73 1.17
C VAL A 53 1.33 2.26 -0.25
N SER A 54 0.91 3.49 -0.52
CA SER A 54 1.04 4.10 -1.85
C SER A 54 2.51 4.26 -2.27
N THR A 55 3.40 4.58 -1.33
CA THR A 55 4.82 4.79 -1.60
C THR A 55 5.55 3.49 -1.89
N ALA A 56 5.17 2.40 -1.22
CA ALA A 56 5.82 1.10 -1.32
C ALA A 56 5.25 0.25 -2.46
N LEU A 57 3.94 0.33 -2.72
CA LEU A 57 3.25 -0.61 -3.61
C LEU A 57 2.75 0.00 -4.93
N ILE A 58 2.52 1.32 -5.00
CA ILE A 58 1.92 1.94 -6.19
C ILE A 58 3.00 2.54 -7.09
N ALA A 59 3.28 1.81 -8.17
CA ALA A 59 4.24 2.16 -9.23
C ALA A 59 5.65 2.55 -8.74
N THR A 60 6.05 2.04 -7.57
CA THR A 60 7.34 2.32 -6.91
C THR A 60 8.55 2.00 -7.78
N PHE A 61 8.44 0.96 -8.60
CA PHE A 61 9.52 0.47 -9.46
C PHE A 61 9.39 0.92 -10.93
N ALA A 62 8.37 1.73 -11.24
CA ALA A 62 8.17 2.31 -12.55
C ALA A 62 9.05 3.55 -12.78
N SER A 63 9.05 4.09 -14.01
CA SER A 63 9.66 5.38 -14.33
C SER A 63 9.03 6.51 -13.51
N PHE A 64 9.70 7.67 -13.44
CA PHE A 64 9.19 8.81 -12.70
C PHE A 64 7.84 9.29 -13.25
N GLU A 65 7.74 9.39 -14.58
CA GLU A 65 6.55 9.85 -15.28
C GLU A 65 5.36 8.89 -15.06
N GLU A 66 5.60 7.58 -15.21
CA GLU A 66 4.57 6.55 -14.99
C GLU A 66 4.13 6.51 -13.52
N ARG A 67 5.09 6.60 -12.58
CA ARG A 67 4.79 6.62 -11.15
C ARG A 67 3.90 7.79 -10.76
N ASN A 68 4.18 8.99 -11.29
CA ASN A 68 3.36 10.16 -11.00
C ASN A 68 1.94 9.99 -11.55
N ASP A 69 1.80 9.58 -12.82
CA ASP A 69 0.48 9.32 -13.42
C ASP A 69 -0.33 8.29 -12.63
N VAL A 70 0.29 7.14 -12.30
CA VAL A 70 -0.39 6.07 -11.56
C VAL A 70 -0.78 6.54 -10.15
N ARG A 71 0.09 7.30 -9.46
CA ARG A 71 -0.19 7.80 -8.11
C ARG A 71 -1.28 8.87 -8.11
N ASP A 72 -1.32 9.74 -9.11
CA ASP A 72 -2.41 10.69 -9.26
C ASP A 72 -3.74 9.97 -9.48
N ARG A 73 -3.76 8.96 -10.35
CA ARG A 73 -4.96 8.11 -10.55
C ARG A 73 -5.35 7.39 -9.26
N TYR A 74 -4.38 6.83 -8.53
CA TYR A 74 -4.62 6.17 -7.24
C TYR A 74 -5.24 7.13 -6.24
N ASN A 75 -4.69 8.34 -6.12
CA ASN A 75 -5.16 9.36 -5.19
C ASN A 75 -6.54 9.91 -5.56
N GLN A 76 -6.92 9.92 -6.85
CA GLN A 76 -8.28 10.31 -7.28
C GLN A 76 -9.29 9.16 -7.21
N ALA A 77 -8.85 7.91 -7.03
CA ALA A 77 -9.74 6.76 -7.06
C ALA A 77 -10.67 6.69 -5.84
N GLY A 78 -11.97 6.56 -6.11
CA GLY A 78 -12.98 6.29 -5.09
C GLY A 78 -13.14 4.79 -4.80
N PRO A 79 -13.87 4.42 -3.72
CA PRO A 79 -14.04 3.02 -3.30
C PRO A 79 -14.47 2.05 -4.40
N ALA A 80 -15.33 2.50 -5.32
CA ALA A 80 -15.80 1.68 -6.44
C ALA A 80 -14.70 1.30 -7.45
N THR A 81 -13.56 2.00 -7.43
CA THR A 81 -12.47 1.84 -8.39
C THR A 81 -11.16 1.37 -7.76
N TRP A 82 -11.11 1.18 -6.44
CA TRP A 82 -9.87 0.79 -5.76
C TRP A 82 -9.28 -0.52 -6.28
N SER A 83 -10.11 -1.50 -6.61
CA SER A 83 -9.66 -2.80 -7.15
C SER A 83 -8.87 -2.69 -8.46
N SER A 84 -8.97 -1.58 -9.20
CA SER A 84 -8.19 -1.36 -10.43
C SER A 84 -6.68 -1.30 -10.20
N PHE A 85 -6.23 -1.08 -8.95
CA PHE A 85 -4.81 -1.02 -8.57
C PHE A 85 -4.25 -2.34 -8.02
N ALA A 86 -5.03 -3.43 -8.07
CA ALA A 86 -4.57 -4.74 -7.64
C ALA A 86 -3.30 -5.22 -8.38
N PRO A 87 -3.13 -4.99 -9.70
CA PRO A 87 -1.90 -5.39 -10.39
C PRO A 87 -0.64 -4.71 -9.85
N GLU A 88 -0.69 -3.40 -9.61
CA GLU A 88 0.43 -2.64 -9.03
C GLU A 88 0.72 -3.13 -7.62
N MET A 89 -0.33 -3.33 -6.82
CA MET A 89 -0.19 -3.73 -5.43
C MET A 89 0.40 -5.13 -5.28
N THR A 90 -0.14 -6.12 -6.00
CA THR A 90 0.37 -7.49 -6.00
C THR A 90 1.81 -7.58 -6.52
N PHE A 91 2.16 -6.79 -7.54
CA PHE A 91 3.54 -6.70 -8.02
C PHE A 91 4.48 -6.14 -6.95
N GLY A 92 4.12 -5.02 -6.31
CA GLY A 92 4.90 -4.43 -5.23
C GLY A 92 5.08 -5.38 -4.05
N LEU A 93 4.00 -6.05 -3.63
CA LEU A 93 4.03 -7.04 -2.56
C LEU A 93 5.00 -8.18 -2.86
N GLY A 94 5.00 -8.69 -4.10
CA GLY A 94 5.94 -9.74 -4.50
C GLY A 94 7.39 -9.29 -4.58
N VAL A 95 7.66 -8.01 -4.83
CA VAL A 95 9.02 -7.45 -4.74
C VAL A 95 9.46 -7.33 -3.29
N LEU A 96 8.58 -6.88 -2.40
CA LEU A 96 8.90 -6.69 -0.98
C LEU A 96 9.06 -8.01 -0.22
N ASP A 97 8.19 -9.00 -0.48
CA ASP A 97 8.32 -10.37 0.05
C ASP A 97 9.68 -10.98 -0.36
N ALA A 98 10.19 -10.67 -1.56
CA ALA A 98 11.45 -11.20 -2.05
C ALA A 98 12.72 -10.61 -1.39
N LEU A 99 12.61 -9.59 -0.53
CA LEU A 99 13.77 -8.83 -0.03
C LEU A 99 14.71 -9.67 0.84
N ASP A 100 14.18 -10.62 1.62
CA ASP A 100 14.99 -11.51 2.46
C ASP A 100 15.48 -12.77 1.72
N GLY A 101 15.13 -12.90 0.43
CA GLY A 101 15.47 -14.04 -0.43
C GLY A 101 14.53 -15.23 -0.31
N THR A 102 13.52 -15.17 0.55
CA THR A 102 12.44 -16.16 0.69
C THR A 102 11.17 -15.59 0.07
N CYS A 103 10.43 -16.37 -0.72
CA CYS A 103 9.12 -15.91 -1.21
C CYS A 103 8.00 -16.69 -0.52
N GLY A 104 6.99 -16.00 -0.01
CA GLY A 104 5.79 -16.55 0.59
C GLY A 104 5.76 -16.55 2.10
N ASN A 105 6.67 -15.82 2.74
CA ASN A 105 6.66 -15.60 4.17
C ASN A 105 6.05 -14.24 4.56
N GLN A 106 5.70 -13.39 3.58
CA GLN A 106 4.82 -12.23 3.80
C GLN A 106 3.45 -12.66 4.35
N LEU A 107 2.84 -11.74 5.11
CA LEU A 107 1.52 -11.90 5.69
C LEU A 107 0.48 -12.20 4.61
N LEU A 108 -0.36 -13.21 4.83
CA LEU A 108 -1.39 -13.67 3.89
C LEU A 108 -0.87 -14.11 2.50
N ALA A 109 0.43 -14.37 2.36
CA ALA A 109 0.94 -15.00 1.15
C ALA A 109 0.34 -16.41 0.98
N GLY A 110 -0.32 -16.62 -0.15
CA GLY A 110 -0.86 -17.91 -0.54
C GLY A 110 0.20 -18.88 -1.08
N PRO A 111 -0.25 -20.03 -1.62
CA PRO A 111 0.62 -20.94 -2.34
C PRO A 111 1.33 -20.27 -3.52
N ALA A 112 2.42 -20.88 -3.98
CA ALA A 112 3.11 -20.44 -5.19
C ALA A 112 2.16 -20.39 -6.40
N GLY A 113 2.00 -19.20 -6.98
CA GLY A 113 1.12 -18.99 -8.12
C GLY A 113 0.91 -17.51 -8.41
N PRO A 114 0.13 -17.19 -9.46
CA PRO A 114 -0.16 -15.80 -9.85
C PRO A 114 -0.91 -15.03 -8.74
N ASN A 115 -1.70 -15.74 -7.94
CA ASN A 115 -2.60 -15.15 -6.95
C ASN A 115 -2.00 -15.14 -5.53
N ARG A 116 -0.67 -15.34 -5.41
CA ARG A 116 0.00 -15.49 -4.11
C ARG A 116 -0.25 -14.29 -3.19
N TYR A 117 -0.31 -13.09 -3.73
CA TYR A 117 -0.38 -11.85 -2.94
C TYR A 117 -1.77 -11.20 -2.93
N ASP A 118 -2.77 -11.86 -3.52
CA ASP A 118 -4.11 -11.28 -3.70
C ASP A 118 -4.78 -10.99 -2.35
N ALA A 119 -4.64 -11.88 -1.37
CA ALA A 119 -5.30 -11.72 -0.07
C ALA A 119 -4.81 -10.48 0.69
N LEU A 120 -3.49 -10.24 0.74
CA LEU A 120 -2.95 -9.03 1.35
C LEU A 120 -3.26 -7.79 0.50
N ALA A 121 -3.20 -7.91 -0.83
CA ALA A 121 -3.57 -6.81 -1.73
C ALA A 121 -5.03 -6.38 -1.49
N ASP A 122 -5.98 -7.31 -1.37
CA ASP A 122 -7.38 -6.99 -1.12
C ASP A 122 -7.59 -6.23 0.19
N VAL A 123 -6.86 -6.60 1.26
CA VAL A 123 -6.88 -5.87 2.54
C VAL A 123 -6.32 -4.45 2.41
N LEU A 124 -5.24 -4.28 1.65
CA LEU A 124 -4.55 -3.00 1.51
C LEU A 124 -5.19 -2.06 0.46
N LEU A 125 -5.87 -2.61 -0.55
CA LEU A 125 -6.67 -1.84 -1.51
C LEU A 125 -7.83 -1.15 -0.82
N ASP A 126 -8.34 -1.75 0.25
CA ASP A 126 -9.20 -1.09 1.21
C ASP A 126 -8.38 -0.10 2.07
N ASP A 127 -8.18 1.10 1.53
CA ASP A 127 -7.44 2.19 2.17
C ASP A 127 -8.27 2.94 3.22
N ARG A 128 -9.17 2.21 3.90
CA ARG A 128 -9.81 2.69 5.12
C ARG A 128 -9.06 2.13 6.30
N LEU A 129 -8.83 2.99 7.28
CA LEU A 129 -8.27 2.58 8.56
C LEU A 129 -9.42 2.26 9.52
N TYR A 130 -9.44 1.03 10.02
CA TYR A 130 -10.52 0.56 10.87
C TYR A 130 -10.21 0.81 12.35
N VAL A 131 -11.24 1.21 13.11
CA VAL A 131 -11.14 1.45 14.54
C VAL A 131 -12.21 0.66 15.28
N ASN A 132 -11.79 -0.16 16.23
CA ASN A 132 -12.67 -0.87 17.15
C ASN A 132 -13.00 0.03 18.36
N SER A 133 -14.09 0.79 18.23
CA SER A 133 -14.58 1.69 19.30
C SER A 133 -15.07 0.98 20.57
N ALA A 134 -15.21 -0.35 20.57
CA ALA A 134 -15.55 -1.12 21.77
C ALA A 134 -14.32 -1.45 22.63
N SER A 135 -13.10 -1.32 22.08
CA SER A 135 -11.88 -1.51 22.85
C SER A 135 -11.54 -0.26 23.66
N GLY A 136 -11.25 -0.42 24.95
CA GLY A 136 -10.64 0.63 25.77
C GLY A 136 -9.11 0.63 25.70
N VAL A 137 -8.51 -0.33 24.98
CA VAL A 137 -7.07 -0.46 24.80
C VAL A 137 -6.75 -0.13 23.35
N CYS A 138 -6.18 1.05 23.14
CA CYS A 138 -5.68 1.45 21.83
C CYS A 138 -4.18 1.22 21.77
N GLY A 139 -3.73 0.65 20.66
CA GLY A 139 -2.32 0.39 20.45
C GLY A 139 -2.11 -0.52 19.25
N VAL A 140 -0.99 -0.25 18.56
CA VAL A 140 -0.52 -0.93 17.36
C VAL A 140 -1.34 -0.58 16.12
N TYR A 141 -0.76 0.28 15.29
CA TYR A 141 -1.22 0.48 13.92
C TYR A 141 -1.32 -0.88 13.18
N LEU A 142 -2.44 -1.10 12.47
CA LEU A 142 -2.87 -2.37 11.86
C LEU A 142 -3.20 -3.52 12.83
N GLY A 143 -3.30 -3.26 14.14
CA GLY A 143 -3.61 -4.30 15.14
C GLY A 143 -4.96 -4.97 14.91
N LEU A 144 -6.03 -4.19 14.70
CA LEU A 144 -7.37 -4.72 14.45
C LEU A 144 -7.40 -5.58 13.18
N GLU A 145 -6.81 -5.09 12.08
CA GLU A 145 -6.69 -5.86 10.86
C GLU A 145 -5.87 -7.14 11.07
N GLY A 146 -4.77 -7.05 11.81
CA GLY A 146 -3.94 -8.20 12.20
C GLY A 146 -4.73 -9.27 12.95
N GLU A 147 -5.60 -8.89 13.87
CA GLU A 147 -6.50 -9.81 14.57
C GLU A 147 -7.54 -10.44 13.64
N VAL A 148 -8.17 -9.63 12.77
CA VAL A 148 -9.18 -10.11 11.81
C VAL A 148 -8.60 -11.16 10.85
N VAL A 149 -7.34 -10.99 10.44
CA VAL A 149 -6.66 -11.92 9.54
C VAL A 149 -5.93 -13.06 10.26
N GLY A 150 -6.02 -13.13 11.60
CA GLY A 150 -5.42 -14.17 12.43
C GLY A 150 -3.89 -14.06 12.60
N ALA A 151 -3.31 -12.90 12.30
CA ALA A 151 -1.90 -12.59 12.60
C ALA A 151 -1.67 -12.27 14.08
N LEU A 152 -2.73 -11.90 14.78
CA LEU A 152 -2.76 -11.68 16.22
C LEU A 152 -3.79 -12.57 16.89
N GLU A 153 -3.54 -12.89 18.17
CA GLU A 153 -4.52 -13.56 19.02
C GLU A 153 -5.77 -12.68 19.24
N PRO A 154 -6.96 -13.27 19.43
CA PRO A 154 -8.17 -12.51 19.71
C PRO A 154 -8.01 -11.56 20.92
N GLY A 155 -8.42 -10.30 20.73
CA GLY A 155 -8.27 -9.21 21.70
C GLY A 155 -6.91 -8.52 21.71
N ALA A 156 -5.89 -9.02 20.99
CA ALA A 156 -4.57 -8.40 20.95
C ALA A 156 -4.48 -7.23 19.95
N GLY A 157 -5.42 -7.11 19.01
CA GLY A 157 -5.48 -6.02 18.03
C GLY A 157 -5.97 -4.68 18.61
N GLY A 158 -6.55 -4.69 19.80
CA GLY A 158 -7.02 -3.50 20.50
C GLY A 158 -7.99 -2.64 19.69
N CYS A 159 -7.83 -1.32 19.77
CA CYS A 159 -8.62 -0.37 18.98
C CYS A 159 -8.26 -0.42 17.47
N GLY A 160 -7.11 -0.97 17.08
CA GLY A 160 -6.53 -0.72 15.76
C GLY A 160 -6.32 0.78 15.51
N GLY A 161 -6.52 1.21 14.27
CA GLY A 161 -6.39 2.63 13.93
C GLY A 161 -4.94 3.09 13.77
N ARG A 162 -4.75 4.40 13.94
CA ARG A 162 -3.45 5.07 13.98
C ARG A 162 -3.49 6.08 15.11
N THR A 163 -2.51 6.02 15.99
CA THR A 163 -2.26 7.09 16.97
C THR A 163 -1.10 7.98 16.48
N PRO A 164 -1.04 9.25 16.90
CA PRO A 164 0.00 10.18 16.44
C PRO A 164 1.43 9.72 16.73
N ASN A 165 1.65 9.00 17.84
CA ASN A 165 2.97 8.54 18.27
C ASN A 165 3.34 7.14 17.74
N ASP A 166 2.46 6.50 16.96
CA ASP A 166 2.80 5.19 16.37
C ASP A 166 3.86 5.35 15.28
N ASP A 167 4.89 4.51 15.35
CA ASP A 167 5.83 4.33 14.25
C ASP A 167 5.16 3.50 13.13
N VAL A 168 4.38 4.20 12.32
CA VAL A 168 3.62 3.62 11.22
C VAL A 168 4.50 3.18 10.06
N ILE A 169 5.71 3.74 9.90
CA ILE A 169 6.61 3.38 8.81
C ILE A 169 7.28 2.05 9.10
N GLU A 170 7.85 1.89 10.30
CA GLU A 170 8.39 0.61 10.77
C GLU A 170 7.34 -0.49 10.64
N ARG A 171 6.11 -0.22 11.10
CA ARG A 171 5.02 -1.19 11.02
C ARG A 171 4.67 -1.58 9.59
N SER A 172 4.47 -0.58 8.71
CA SER A 172 4.09 -0.84 7.33
C SER A 172 5.14 -1.71 6.65
N TYR A 173 6.43 -1.37 6.77
CA TYR A 173 7.48 -2.19 6.17
C TYR A 173 7.66 -3.55 6.84
N SER A 174 7.41 -3.67 8.15
CA SER A 174 7.38 -4.98 8.84
C SER A 174 6.32 -5.91 8.24
N VAL A 175 5.12 -5.39 7.98
CA VAL A 175 4.02 -6.17 7.36
C VAL A 175 4.35 -6.50 5.92
N LEU A 176 4.77 -5.49 5.15
CA LEU A 176 4.98 -5.62 3.71
C LEU A 176 6.20 -6.47 3.35
N ALA A 177 7.27 -6.48 4.15
CA ALA A 177 8.49 -7.22 3.82
C ALA A 177 8.60 -8.55 4.56
N ALA A 178 8.15 -8.63 5.81
CA ALA A 178 8.42 -9.79 6.69
C ALA A 178 7.15 -10.47 7.22
N GLY A 179 5.97 -9.94 6.92
CA GLY A 179 4.70 -10.52 7.36
C GLY A 179 4.47 -10.47 8.88
N VAL A 180 5.20 -9.60 9.58
CA VAL A 180 5.11 -9.41 11.02
C VAL A 180 4.66 -7.98 11.32
N LEU A 181 4.04 -7.75 12.47
CA LEU A 181 3.61 -6.41 12.87
C LEU A 181 4.74 -5.57 13.46
N SER A 182 5.99 -6.03 13.53
CA SER A 182 7.13 -5.25 14.05
C SER A 182 8.45 -5.94 13.71
N GLY A 183 9.56 -5.21 13.72
CA GLY A 183 10.91 -5.77 13.65
C GLY A 183 11.70 -5.41 12.38
N VAL A 184 11.08 -4.77 11.39
CA VAL A 184 11.79 -4.11 10.28
C VAL A 184 11.95 -2.63 10.63
N ASP A 185 13.11 -2.29 11.17
CA ASP A 185 13.47 -0.97 11.71
C ASP A 185 14.07 -0.04 10.63
N ASP A 186 13.60 1.21 10.57
CA ASP A 186 14.14 2.28 9.72
C ASP A 186 15.12 3.22 10.47
N LEU A 187 15.39 2.90 11.74
CA LEU A 187 16.22 3.62 12.71
C LEU A 187 15.62 4.96 13.16
N VAL A 188 14.36 5.25 12.82
CA VAL A 188 13.63 6.44 13.23
C VAL A 188 12.62 6.05 14.30
N THR A 189 13.05 6.08 15.56
CA THR A 189 12.26 5.59 16.70
C THR A 189 11.06 6.47 17.11
N GLY A 190 10.65 7.41 16.25
CA GLY A 190 9.53 8.32 16.48
C GLY A 190 9.85 9.80 16.28
N ASP A 191 8.85 10.62 16.53
CA ASP A 191 8.93 12.07 16.35
C ASP A 191 9.82 12.75 17.39
N SER A 192 10.42 13.88 16.99
CA SER A 192 11.23 14.72 17.90
C SER A 192 10.47 15.33 19.07
N ARG A 193 9.13 15.24 19.07
CA ARG A 193 8.22 15.76 20.08
C ARG A 193 7.14 14.73 20.36
N GLU A 194 6.79 14.57 21.62
CA GLU A 194 5.65 13.74 22.03
C GLU A 194 4.33 14.42 21.63
N HIS A 195 3.48 13.67 20.93
CA HIS A 195 2.12 14.08 20.60
C HIS A 195 1.14 13.70 21.70
N SER A 196 0.11 14.53 21.86
CA SER A 196 -0.95 14.29 22.84
C SER A 196 -1.93 13.27 22.29
N THR A 197 -2.23 12.23 23.06
CA THR A 197 -3.27 11.23 22.73
C THR A 197 -4.63 11.54 23.37
N GLU A 198 -4.70 12.56 24.24
CA GLU A 198 -5.89 12.88 25.04
C GLU A 198 -6.43 14.30 24.80
N VAL A 199 -5.57 15.23 24.37
CA VAL A 199 -5.89 16.66 24.23
C VAL A 199 -5.69 17.12 22.78
N PHE A 200 -6.77 17.63 22.18
CA PHE A 200 -6.75 18.27 20.86
C PHE A 200 -5.85 19.54 20.87
N PRO A 201 -5.03 19.81 19.82
CA PRO A 201 -5.05 19.25 18.47
C PRO A 201 -4.31 17.92 18.27
N PHE A 202 -3.94 17.22 19.34
CA PHE A 202 -3.19 15.96 19.37
C PHE A 202 -1.75 16.07 18.84
N ILE A 203 -1.48 16.91 17.84
CA ILE A 203 -0.14 17.20 17.34
C ILE A 203 0.57 18.19 18.26
N ALA A 204 1.87 17.98 18.48
CA ALA A 204 2.72 18.87 19.25
C ALA A 204 2.85 20.24 18.57
N GLY A 205 3.16 21.27 19.36
CA GLY A 205 3.43 22.61 18.81
C GLY A 205 4.62 22.63 17.84
N PRO A 206 4.68 23.62 16.94
CA PRO A 206 5.79 23.78 16.01
C PRO A 206 7.13 23.99 16.75
N ASN A 207 8.22 23.59 16.09
CA ASN A 207 9.58 23.78 16.56
C ASN A 207 10.07 25.22 16.42
#